data_AF-A0A8S4SPW4-F1
#
_entry.id   AF-A0A8S4SPW4-F1
#
_cell.length_a   1.000
_cell.length_b   1.000
_cell.length_c   1.000
_cell.angle_alpha   90.00
_cell.angle_beta   90.00
_cell.angle_gamma   90.00
#
_symmetry.space_group_name_H-M   'P 1'
#
loop_
_entity.id
_entity.type
_entity.pdbx_description
1 polymer ?
#
loop_
_entity_poly.entity_id
_entity_poly.type
_entity_poly.pdbx_seq_one_letter_code
_entity_poly.pdbx_strand_id
1 'polypeptide(L)'
;MTSIPDNAPHQCPGTQSEDAGKASACAGCPNQNICASGVPAGPDPAVELIKNRLANVKHKILVLSGKGGVGKSTVTSLLGHGLAKLNPDLNIGILDADICGPSQPRVLGVRGEQVHNSGSGWSPVYVTDNLSLMSIGFLLGSPDDAVIWRGPKKNGMIKQFLSEVDWGDLDYLLIDTPPGTSDEHLSLVQYLAGAGATGAVLVTTPQEVALLDVRKEIQFCRKVGLPVLGVVENMALFVCPNCKVGIYCTGRKRR
;
A
#
# COMPACT_ATOMS: atom_id res chain seq x y z
N MET A 1 29.65 15.42 -6.34
CA MET A 1 29.61 15.28 -4.87
C MET A 1 29.27 13.83 -4.58
N THR A 2 30.18 13.09 -3.97
CA THR A 2 30.00 11.67 -3.62
C THR A 2 28.80 11.53 -2.68
N SER A 3 27.75 10.82 -3.09
CA SER A 3 26.59 10.55 -2.24
C SER A 3 26.95 9.54 -1.16
N ILE A 4 27.49 10.04 -0.06
CA ILE A 4 27.77 9.28 1.16
C ILE A 4 26.48 9.33 2.01
N PRO A 5 25.84 8.19 2.32
CA PRO A 5 24.68 8.17 3.21
C PRO A 5 25.02 8.71 4.60
N ASP A 6 24.09 9.39 5.27
CA ASP A 6 24.34 10.04 6.58
C ASP A 6 24.78 9.06 7.69
N ASN A 7 24.44 7.78 7.58
CA ASN A 7 24.81 6.71 8.51
C ASN A 7 26.02 5.88 8.04
N ALA A 8 26.76 6.34 7.03
CA ALA A 8 27.92 5.62 6.53
C ALA A 8 29.14 5.80 7.45
N PRO A 9 30.04 4.80 7.56
CA PRO A 9 31.32 4.96 8.23
C PRO A 9 32.11 6.14 7.65
N HIS A 10 32.90 6.83 8.48
CA HIS A 10 33.71 7.99 8.07
C HIS A 10 34.65 7.75 6.87
N GLN A 11 34.93 6.49 6.55
CA GLN A 11 35.82 6.07 5.46
C GLN A 11 35.07 5.58 4.21
N CYS A 12 33.74 5.78 4.12
CA CYS A 12 32.96 5.38 2.96
C CYS A 12 33.37 6.16 1.71
N PRO A 13 33.76 5.49 0.60
CA PRO A 13 34.15 6.18 -0.64
C PRO A 13 32.97 6.86 -1.34
N GLY A 14 31.73 6.58 -0.90
CA GLY A 14 30.49 7.07 -1.50
C GLY A 14 29.92 6.13 -2.55
N THR A 15 28.61 6.17 -2.74
CA THR A 15 27.88 5.21 -3.61
C THR A 15 28.10 5.40 -5.10
N GLN A 16 28.70 6.53 -5.51
CA GLN A 16 29.01 6.86 -6.90
C GLN A 16 30.53 6.86 -7.20
N SER A 17 31.36 6.44 -6.25
CA SER A 17 32.81 6.33 -6.45
C SER A 17 33.13 5.07 -7.27
N GLU A 18 34.19 5.12 -8.09
CA GLU A 18 34.72 3.94 -8.80
C GLU A 18 35.18 2.83 -7.84
N ASP A 19 35.51 3.23 -6.61
CA ASP A 19 35.92 2.38 -5.49
C ASP A 19 34.74 1.85 -4.66
N ALA A 20 33.50 2.22 -4.99
CA ALA A 20 32.32 1.78 -4.27
C ALA A 20 32.20 0.24 -4.33
N GLY A 21 32.11 -0.40 -3.16
CA GLY A 21 32.06 -1.87 -3.05
C GLY A 21 33.39 -2.59 -3.27
N LYS A 22 34.44 -1.88 -3.69
CA LYS A 22 35.79 -2.41 -3.95
C LYS A 22 36.82 -1.97 -2.90
N ALA A 23 36.61 -0.81 -2.27
CA ALA A 23 37.50 -0.29 -1.23
C ALA A 23 37.51 -1.18 0.03
N SER A 24 38.62 -1.16 0.77
CA SER A 24 38.74 -1.83 2.07
C SER A 24 37.69 -1.37 3.07
N ALA A 25 37.29 -0.10 3.02
CA ALA A 25 36.21 0.46 3.84
C ALA A 25 34.81 -0.11 3.52
N CYS A 26 34.65 -0.80 2.38
CA CYS A 26 33.40 -1.48 2.02
C CYS A 26 33.33 -2.93 2.53
N ALA A 27 34.43 -3.48 3.07
CA ALA A 27 34.47 -4.85 3.56
C ALA A 27 33.50 -5.03 4.74
N GLY A 28 32.52 -5.94 4.58
CA GLY A 28 31.47 -6.19 5.58
C GLY A 28 30.27 -5.25 5.48
N CYS A 29 30.21 -4.37 4.49
CA CYS A 29 29.03 -3.55 4.21
C CYS A 29 27.91 -4.42 3.57
N PRO A 30 26.66 -4.39 4.08
CA PRO A 30 25.54 -5.14 3.49
C PRO A 30 25.30 -4.86 2.00
N ASN A 31 25.67 -3.66 1.53
CA ASN A 31 25.47 -3.21 0.16
C ASN A 31 26.73 -3.33 -0.72
N GLN A 32 27.79 -4.01 -0.25
CA GLN A 32 29.09 -4.10 -0.94
C GLN A 32 28.95 -4.61 -2.38
N ASN A 33 28.23 -5.72 -2.57
CA ASN A 33 28.05 -6.35 -3.89
C ASN A 33 27.29 -5.45 -4.87
N ILE A 34 26.33 -4.67 -4.36
CA ILE A 34 25.53 -3.73 -5.16
C ILE A 34 26.44 -2.59 -5.64
N CYS A 35 27.21 -1.99 -4.74
CA CYS A 35 28.17 -0.95 -5.10
C CYS A 35 29.26 -1.46 -6.05
N ALA A 36 29.76 -2.69 -5.85
CA ALA A 36 30.81 -3.29 -6.68
C ALA A 36 30.34 -3.62 -8.10
N SER A 37 29.04 -3.79 -8.31
CA SER A 37 28.45 -4.13 -9.61
C SER A 37 28.58 -3.02 -10.65
N GLY A 38 28.97 -1.80 -10.25
CA GLY A 38 29.12 -0.65 -11.16
C GLY A 38 27.80 -0.16 -11.76
N VAL A 39 26.66 -0.75 -11.37
CA VAL A 39 25.35 -0.22 -11.66
C VAL A 39 25.25 1.08 -10.88
N PRO A 40 25.06 2.24 -11.54
CA PRO A 40 24.79 3.49 -10.83
C PRO A 40 23.63 3.26 -9.85
N ALA A 41 23.49 4.13 -8.85
CA ALA A 41 22.20 4.30 -8.17
C ALA A 41 21.17 4.87 -9.19
N GLY A 42 20.85 4.09 -10.22
CA GLY A 42 19.67 4.26 -11.03
C GLY A 42 18.44 3.97 -10.18
N PRO A 43 17.25 4.37 -10.64
CA PRO A 43 16.02 4.00 -9.96
C PRO A 43 16.00 2.47 -9.74
N ASP A 44 15.56 2.04 -8.55
CA ASP A 44 15.44 0.62 -8.19
C ASP A 44 14.84 -0.14 -9.39
N PRO A 45 15.49 -1.21 -9.91
CA PRO A 45 14.96 -2.00 -11.03
C PRO A 45 13.52 -2.48 -10.80
N ALA A 46 13.06 -2.51 -9.54
CA ALA A 46 11.66 -2.66 -9.17
C ALA A 46 10.72 -1.74 -9.93
N VAL A 47 11.08 -0.46 -10.12
CA VAL A 47 10.18 0.58 -10.58
C VAL A 47 9.71 0.29 -12.00
N GLU A 48 10.61 -0.10 -12.90
CA GLU A 48 10.25 -0.49 -14.26
C GLU A 48 9.48 -1.82 -14.29
N LEU A 49 9.85 -2.78 -13.45
CA LEU A 49 9.13 -4.05 -13.36
C LEU A 49 7.68 -3.84 -12.89
N ILE A 50 7.49 -3.01 -11.86
CA ILE A 50 6.17 -2.64 -11.31
C ILE A 50 5.36 -1.86 -12.35
N LYS A 51 6.00 -0.90 -13.04
CA LYS A 51 5.35 -0.14 -14.10
C LYS A 51 4.84 -1.05 -15.22
N ASN A 52 5.64 -2.01 -15.67
CA ASN A 52 5.24 -2.99 -16.66
C ASN A 52 4.14 -3.93 -16.14
N ARG A 53 4.27 -4.42 -14.90
CA ARG A 53 3.27 -5.30 -14.30
C ARG A 53 1.90 -4.62 -14.16
N LEU A 54 1.90 -3.34 -13.81
CA LEU A 54 0.67 -2.56 -13.60
C LEU A 54 0.26 -1.75 -14.84
N ALA A 55 0.83 -2.03 -16.01
CA ALA A 55 0.53 -1.32 -17.25
C ALA A 55 -0.94 -1.50 -17.68
N ASN A 56 -1.50 -2.68 -17.44
CA ASN A 56 -2.90 -3.01 -17.80
C ASN A 56 -3.92 -2.57 -16.73
N VAL A 57 -3.47 -1.91 -15.67
CA VAL A 57 -4.35 -1.37 -14.62
C VAL A 57 -4.70 0.08 -14.95
N LYS A 58 -5.95 0.32 -15.37
CA LYS A 58 -6.40 1.65 -15.82
C LYS A 58 -6.38 2.70 -14.70
N HIS A 59 -6.92 2.36 -13.54
CA HIS A 59 -6.97 3.25 -12.38
C HIS A 59 -6.36 2.63 -11.14
N LYS A 60 -5.41 3.33 -10.52
CA LYS A 60 -4.72 2.90 -9.30
C LYS A 60 -5.10 3.89 -8.20
N ILE A 61 -5.92 3.46 -7.25
CA ILE A 61 -6.49 4.32 -6.20
C ILE A 61 -5.94 3.88 -4.85
N LEU A 62 -5.24 4.79 -4.18
CA LEU A 62 -4.75 4.55 -2.83
C LEU A 62 -5.85 4.88 -1.82
N VAL A 63 -6.10 4.00 -0.86
CA VAL A 63 -6.98 4.28 0.26
C VAL A 63 -6.14 4.55 1.50
N LEU A 64 -6.16 5.80 1.95
CA LEU A 64 -5.26 6.32 2.99
C LEU A 64 -6.01 6.58 4.29
N SER A 65 -5.30 6.56 5.42
CA SER A 65 -5.85 6.99 6.71
C SER A 65 -4.74 7.53 7.58
N GLY A 66 -4.99 8.62 8.31
CA GLY A 66 -3.99 9.21 9.20
C GLY A 66 -3.72 8.40 10.49
N LYS A 67 -4.63 7.50 10.86
CA LYS A 67 -4.49 6.64 12.05
C LYS A 67 -5.16 5.28 11.86
N GLY A 68 -4.71 4.28 12.63
CA GLY A 68 -5.36 2.97 12.71
C GLY A 68 -6.76 3.04 13.32
N GLY A 69 -7.61 2.08 12.95
CA GLY A 69 -8.94 1.91 13.56
C GLY A 69 -10.05 2.81 13.01
N VAL A 70 -9.80 3.64 11.98
CA VAL A 70 -10.85 4.45 11.32
C VAL A 70 -11.75 3.65 10.36
N GLY A 71 -11.47 2.37 10.17
CA GLY A 71 -12.20 1.50 9.24
C GLY A 71 -11.77 1.64 7.78
N LYS A 72 -10.51 2.03 7.53
CA LYS A 72 -9.91 2.14 6.18
C LYS A 72 -10.16 0.89 5.32
N SER A 73 -9.74 -0.28 5.79
CA SER A 73 -9.88 -1.56 5.08
C SER A 73 -11.34 -1.94 4.80
N THR A 74 -12.25 -1.64 5.75
CA THR A 74 -13.69 -1.79 5.54
C THR A 74 -14.20 -0.91 4.41
N VAL A 75 -13.80 0.37 4.39
CA VAL A 75 -14.16 1.29 3.30
C VAL A 75 -13.57 0.83 1.97
N THR A 76 -12.32 0.37 1.93
CA THR A 76 -11.69 -0.21 0.73
C THR A 76 -12.50 -1.38 0.19
N SER A 77 -12.88 -2.32 1.07
CA SER A 77 -13.67 -3.50 0.71
C SER A 77 -15.08 -3.16 0.21
N LEU A 78 -15.74 -2.18 0.84
CA LEU A 78 -17.06 -1.70 0.42
C LEU A 78 -16.99 -0.96 -0.91
N LEU A 79 -15.94 -0.18 -1.15
CA LEU A 79 -15.72 0.48 -2.43
C LEU A 79 -15.53 -0.55 -3.55
N GLY A 80 -14.70 -1.57 -3.32
CA GLY A 80 -14.47 -2.64 -4.29
C GLY A 80 -15.75 -3.41 -4.63
N HIS A 81 -16.49 -3.85 -3.61
CA HIS A 81 -17.80 -4.50 -3.80
C HIS A 81 -18.80 -3.57 -4.50
N GLY A 82 -18.83 -2.29 -4.13
CA GLY A 82 -19.72 -1.31 -4.73
C GLY A 82 -19.45 -1.15 -6.22
N LEU A 83 -18.19 -0.96 -6.62
CA LEU A 83 -17.78 -0.85 -8.02
C LEU A 83 -18.10 -2.13 -8.80
N ALA A 84 -17.72 -3.29 -8.26
CA ALA A 84 -17.97 -4.59 -8.88
C ALA A 84 -19.46 -4.88 -9.09
N LYS A 85 -20.31 -4.48 -8.13
CA LYS A 85 -21.76 -4.68 -8.18
C LYS A 85 -22.46 -3.66 -9.09
N LEU A 86 -21.96 -2.43 -9.15
CA LEU A 86 -22.55 -1.37 -9.97
C LEU A 86 -22.39 -1.65 -11.47
N ASN A 87 -21.27 -2.27 -11.86
CA ASN A 87 -21.03 -2.68 -13.23
C ASN A 87 -20.26 -4.02 -13.29
N PRO A 88 -20.93 -5.12 -13.71
CA PRO A 88 -20.31 -6.43 -13.85
C PRO A 88 -19.15 -6.49 -14.84
N ASP A 89 -19.11 -5.57 -15.81
CA ASP A 89 -18.05 -5.53 -16.83
C ASP A 89 -16.75 -4.90 -16.32
N LEU A 90 -16.77 -4.30 -15.12
CA LEU A 90 -15.55 -3.78 -14.49
C LEU A 90 -14.79 -4.90 -13.79
N ASN A 91 -13.47 -4.94 -13.98
CA ASN A 91 -12.58 -5.78 -13.21
C ASN A 91 -11.90 -4.96 -12.10
N ILE A 92 -12.08 -5.40 -10.84
CA ILE A 92 -11.58 -4.72 -9.65
C ILE A 92 -10.57 -5.62 -8.95
N GLY A 93 -9.39 -5.08 -8.65
CA GLY A 93 -8.42 -5.67 -7.74
C GLY A 93 -8.34 -4.89 -6.43
N ILE A 94 -8.14 -5.60 -5.33
CA ILE A 94 -7.81 -5.04 -4.02
C ILE A 94 -6.43 -5.55 -3.62
N LEU A 95 -5.49 -4.65 -3.36
CA LEU A 95 -4.20 -4.98 -2.77
C LEU A 95 -4.17 -4.54 -1.30
N ASP A 96 -4.03 -5.50 -0.39
CA ASP A 96 -3.80 -5.27 1.03
C ASP A 96 -2.30 -5.08 1.30
N ALA A 97 -1.88 -3.82 1.40
CA ALA A 97 -0.50 -3.45 1.67
C ALA A 97 -0.23 -3.25 3.19
N ASP A 98 -1.23 -3.43 4.06
CA ASP A 98 -1.07 -3.38 5.52
C ASP A 98 -0.51 -4.70 6.06
N ILE A 99 0.78 -4.91 5.86
CA ILE A 99 1.49 -6.17 6.16
C ILE A 99 1.41 -6.52 7.66
N CYS A 100 1.32 -5.52 8.54
CA CYS A 100 1.36 -5.72 9.99
C CYS A 100 0.02 -6.19 10.56
N GLY A 101 -1.08 -5.85 9.89
CA GLY A 101 -2.43 -6.12 10.36
C GLY A 101 -3.38 -6.43 9.21
N PRO A 102 -3.11 -7.48 8.40
CA PRO A 102 -3.93 -7.80 7.24
C PRO A 102 -5.36 -8.10 7.70
N SER A 103 -6.29 -7.24 7.28
CA SER A 103 -7.70 -7.36 7.66
C SER A 103 -8.60 -7.71 6.48
N GLN A 104 -8.12 -7.51 5.25
CA GLN A 104 -8.90 -7.68 4.04
C GLN A 104 -9.42 -9.10 3.82
N PRO A 105 -8.63 -10.19 4.01
CA PRO A 105 -9.15 -11.55 3.89
C PRO A 105 -10.33 -11.84 4.82
N ARG A 106 -10.30 -11.25 6.03
CA ARG A 106 -11.40 -11.37 7.00
C ARG A 106 -12.62 -10.55 6.58
N VAL A 107 -12.43 -9.31 6.18
CA VAL A 107 -13.52 -8.39 5.79
C VAL A 107 -14.26 -8.91 4.55
N LEU A 108 -13.54 -9.51 3.60
CA LEU A 108 -14.09 -10.03 2.35
C LEU A 108 -14.54 -11.50 2.44
N GLY A 109 -14.39 -12.15 3.60
CA GLY A 109 -14.90 -13.50 3.83
C GLY A 109 -14.10 -14.63 3.17
N VAL A 110 -12.86 -14.36 2.75
CA VAL A 110 -11.98 -15.30 2.02
C VAL A 110 -10.83 -15.81 2.89
N ARG A 111 -11.05 -15.97 4.21
CA ARG A 111 -10.03 -16.53 5.10
C ARG A 111 -9.82 -18.02 4.80
N GLY A 112 -8.56 -18.43 4.76
CA GLY A 112 -8.18 -19.83 4.51
C GLY A 112 -7.89 -20.13 3.03
N GLU A 113 -8.21 -19.20 2.14
CA GLU A 113 -7.75 -19.23 0.76
C GLU A 113 -6.23 -19.07 0.69
N GLN A 114 -5.64 -19.63 -0.36
CA GLN A 114 -4.21 -19.56 -0.61
C GLN A 114 -3.94 -18.99 -1.98
N VAL A 115 -2.82 -18.27 -2.09
CA VAL A 115 -2.34 -17.74 -3.36
C VAL A 115 -1.69 -18.87 -4.14
N HIS A 116 -2.10 -19.02 -5.40
CA HIS A 116 -1.44 -19.94 -6.31
C HIS A 116 -0.27 -19.23 -7.00
N ASN A 117 0.89 -19.89 -7.02
CA ASN A 117 2.05 -19.42 -7.76
C ASN A 117 2.10 -20.14 -9.12
N SER A 118 2.09 -19.36 -10.19
CA SER A 118 2.10 -19.83 -11.58
C SER A 118 3.32 -19.29 -12.33
N GLY A 119 3.50 -19.69 -13.59
CA GLY A 119 4.59 -19.18 -14.42
C GLY A 119 4.53 -17.67 -14.70
N SER A 120 3.34 -17.05 -14.62
CA SER A 120 3.14 -15.60 -14.84
C SER A 120 3.26 -14.77 -13.56
N GLY A 121 3.20 -15.43 -12.39
CA GLY A 121 3.23 -14.81 -11.07
C GLY A 121 2.21 -15.39 -10.09
N TRP A 122 1.93 -14.63 -9.03
CA TRP A 122 0.93 -14.96 -8.04
C TRP A 122 -0.48 -14.62 -8.53
N SER A 123 -1.36 -15.61 -8.58
CA SER A 123 -2.77 -15.39 -8.89
C SER A 123 -3.49 -14.83 -7.65
N PRO A 124 -4.17 -13.69 -7.75
CA PRO A 124 -4.97 -13.16 -6.65
C PRO A 124 -6.16 -14.07 -6.34
N VAL A 125 -6.66 -13.97 -5.12
CA VAL A 125 -7.85 -14.71 -4.68
C VAL A 125 -9.09 -13.97 -5.16
N TYR A 126 -9.97 -14.64 -5.91
CA TYR A 126 -11.22 -14.05 -6.37
C TYR A 126 -12.28 -14.10 -5.26
N VAL A 127 -12.82 -12.93 -4.91
CA VAL A 127 -13.94 -12.76 -3.97
C VAL A 127 -15.27 -12.92 -4.70
N THR A 128 -15.36 -12.36 -5.91
CA THR A 128 -16.42 -12.59 -6.90
C THR A 128 -15.78 -12.71 -8.28
N ASP A 129 -16.58 -13.00 -9.32
CA ASP A 129 -16.08 -13.18 -10.70
C ASP A 129 -15.24 -11.99 -11.22
N ASN A 130 -15.53 -10.77 -10.73
CA ASN A 130 -14.88 -9.54 -11.16
C ASN A 130 -14.22 -8.74 -10.02
N LEU A 131 -14.08 -9.34 -8.83
CA LEU A 131 -13.39 -8.74 -7.67
C LEU A 131 -12.32 -9.69 -7.15
N SER A 132 -11.06 -9.30 -7.23
CA SER A 132 -9.93 -10.08 -6.72
C SER A 132 -9.21 -9.37 -5.57
N LEU A 133 -8.55 -10.15 -4.71
CA LEU A 133 -7.81 -9.70 -3.54
C LEU A 133 -6.42 -10.33 -3.53
N MET A 134 -5.40 -9.52 -3.24
CA MET A 134 -4.10 -9.98 -2.79
C MET A 134 -3.80 -9.43 -1.40
N SER A 135 -3.36 -10.28 -0.48
CA SER A 135 -2.99 -9.91 0.88
C SER A 135 -1.90 -10.82 1.41
N ILE A 136 -1.06 -10.28 2.31
CA ILE A 136 -0.09 -11.08 3.04
C ILE A 136 -0.75 -12.21 3.83
N GLY A 137 -2.02 -12.03 4.24
CA GLY A 137 -2.76 -13.05 4.99
C GLY A 137 -2.87 -14.41 4.29
N PHE A 138 -2.70 -14.47 2.97
CA PHE A 138 -2.71 -15.73 2.20
C PHE A 138 -1.34 -16.41 2.12
N LEU A 139 -0.26 -15.69 2.44
CA LEU A 139 1.12 -16.18 2.41
C LEU A 139 1.62 -16.63 3.79
N LEU A 140 0.84 -16.39 4.85
CA LEU A 140 1.15 -16.82 6.20
C LEU A 140 0.74 -18.29 6.41
N GLY A 141 1.55 -19.02 7.19
CA GLY A 141 1.27 -20.42 7.52
C GLY A 141 0.06 -20.60 8.42
N SER A 142 -0.18 -19.63 9.33
CA SER A 142 -1.38 -19.56 10.17
C SER A 142 -1.98 -18.14 10.16
N PRO A 143 -3.33 -18.01 10.21
CA PRO A 143 -4.01 -16.72 10.34
C PRO A 143 -3.69 -15.94 11.62
N ASP A 144 -3.18 -16.62 12.64
CA ASP A 144 -2.85 -16.03 13.95
C ASP A 144 -1.35 -15.71 14.08
N ASP A 145 -0.55 -15.99 13.04
CA ASP A 145 0.87 -15.66 13.04
C ASP A 145 1.06 -14.13 13.00
N ALA A 146 1.62 -13.59 14.07
CA ALA A 146 2.00 -12.18 14.11
C ALA A 146 3.14 -11.92 13.11
N VAL A 147 2.90 -11.01 12.15
CA VAL A 147 3.90 -10.63 11.14
C VAL A 147 4.90 -9.65 11.74
N ILE A 148 5.90 -10.17 12.47
CA ILE A 148 6.98 -9.36 13.04
C ILE A 148 8.16 -9.35 12.06
N TRP A 149 8.01 -8.58 10.97
CA TRP A 149 9.05 -8.45 9.95
C TRP A 149 9.83 -7.14 10.10
N ARG A 150 11.13 -7.17 9.81
CA ARG A 150 11.97 -5.96 9.77
C ARG A 150 11.70 -5.18 8.48
N GLY A 151 11.88 -3.85 8.52
CA GLY A 151 11.61 -2.92 7.41
C GLY A 151 12.05 -3.40 6.02
N PRO A 152 13.29 -3.88 5.82
CA PRO A 152 13.74 -4.37 4.50
C PRO A 152 12.91 -5.52 3.95
N LYS A 153 12.46 -6.44 4.82
CA LYS A 153 11.63 -7.59 4.41
C LYS A 153 10.22 -7.13 4.03
N LYS A 154 9.67 -6.13 4.73
CA LYS A 154 8.38 -5.55 4.41
C LYS A 154 8.40 -4.80 3.08
N ASN A 155 9.42 -3.97 2.85
CA ASN A 155 9.60 -3.27 1.57
C ASN A 155 9.80 -4.26 0.42
N GLY A 156 10.56 -5.33 0.65
CA GLY A 156 10.68 -6.45 -0.30
C GLY A 156 9.31 -7.04 -0.64
N MET A 157 8.47 -7.31 0.35
CA MET A 157 7.11 -7.84 0.11
C MET A 157 6.22 -6.87 -0.67
N ILE A 158 6.24 -5.57 -0.34
CA ILE A 158 5.51 -4.55 -1.10
C ILE A 158 5.95 -4.56 -2.57
N LYS A 159 7.26 -4.63 -2.81
CA LYS A 159 7.82 -4.74 -4.17
C LYS A 159 7.26 -5.99 -4.87
N GLN A 160 7.31 -7.16 -4.23
CA GLN A 160 6.78 -8.38 -4.81
C GLN A 160 5.27 -8.30 -5.10
N PHE A 161 4.46 -7.73 -4.21
CA PHE A 161 3.04 -7.53 -4.49
C PHE A 161 2.77 -6.65 -5.72
N LEU A 162 3.60 -5.64 -5.93
CA LEU A 162 3.45 -4.74 -7.07
C LEU A 162 4.05 -5.31 -8.37
N SER A 163 5.01 -6.24 -8.30
CA SER A 163 5.73 -6.76 -9.47
C SER A 163 5.40 -8.20 -9.88
N GLU A 164 4.99 -9.04 -8.93
CA GLU A 164 4.82 -10.50 -9.10
C GLU A 164 3.36 -10.94 -9.09
N VAL A 165 2.42 -10.09 -8.66
CA VAL A 165 0.99 -10.43 -8.70
C VAL A 165 0.47 -10.28 -10.11
N ASP A 166 -0.12 -11.34 -10.63
CA ASP A 166 -0.73 -11.36 -11.95
C ASP A 166 -2.18 -10.87 -11.86
N TRP A 167 -2.36 -9.56 -12.02
CA TRP A 167 -3.66 -8.91 -11.96
C TRP A 167 -4.49 -9.07 -13.23
N GLY A 168 -3.89 -9.47 -14.35
CA GLY A 168 -4.51 -9.38 -15.67
C GLY A 168 -4.91 -7.95 -16.04
N ASP A 169 -6.07 -7.79 -16.67
CA ASP A 169 -6.63 -6.49 -17.05
C ASP A 169 -7.60 -5.98 -15.97
N LEU A 170 -7.26 -4.85 -15.34
CA LEU A 170 -8.09 -4.23 -14.31
C LEU A 170 -8.53 -2.82 -14.69
N ASP A 171 -9.78 -2.51 -14.42
CA ASP A 171 -10.27 -1.13 -14.45
C ASP A 171 -9.85 -0.37 -13.21
N TYR A 172 -9.91 -1.00 -12.04
CA TYR A 172 -9.55 -0.39 -10.76
C TYR A 172 -8.70 -1.33 -9.92
N LEU A 173 -7.56 -0.82 -9.44
CA LEU A 173 -6.78 -1.41 -8.36
C LEU A 173 -6.90 -0.50 -7.13
N LEU A 174 -7.61 -0.98 -6.12
CA LEU A 174 -7.74 -0.32 -4.82
C LEU A 174 -6.61 -0.81 -3.90
N ILE A 175 -5.79 0.11 -3.40
CA ILE A 175 -4.62 -0.23 -2.60
C ILE A 175 -4.87 0.22 -1.16
N ASP A 176 -5.09 -0.75 -0.27
CA ASP A 176 -5.31 -0.54 1.15
C ASP A 176 -3.95 -0.33 1.85
N THR A 177 -3.58 0.92 2.08
CA THR A 177 -2.23 1.24 2.59
C THR A 177 -2.13 1.01 4.10
N PRO A 178 -0.93 0.86 4.68
CA PRO A 178 -0.76 0.98 6.13
C PRO A 178 -1.31 2.33 6.66
N PRO A 179 -1.71 2.40 7.95
CA PRO A 179 -2.16 3.65 8.55
C PRO A 179 -0.99 4.62 8.81
N GLY A 180 -1.25 5.92 8.64
CA GLY A 180 -0.31 7.02 8.87
C GLY A 180 0.82 7.09 7.83
N THR A 181 1.84 7.88 8.13
CA THR A 181 2.99 8.13 7.25
C THR A 181 4.17 7.22 7.60
N SER A 182 3.97 5.89 7.60
CA SER A 182 5.05 4.92 7.84
C SER A 182 6.00 4.82 6.64
N ASP A 183 7.20 4.25 6.85
CA ASP A 183 8.16 3.99 5.75
C ASP A 183 7.58 3.07 4.65
N GLU A 184 6.67 2.17 5.04
CA GLU A 184 5.93 1.28 4.14
C GLU A 184 5.02 2.08 3.21
N HIS A 185 4.31 3.07 3.77
CA HIS A 185 3.45 3.98 3.02
C HIS A 185 4.25 4.83 2.02
N LEU A 186 5.41 5.36 2.43
CA LEU A 186 6.30 6.11 1.54
C LEU A 186 6.84 5.26 0.39
N SER A 187 7.27 4.04 0.70
CA SER A 187 7.81 3.10 -0.28
C SER A 187 6.76 2.74 -1.35
N LEU A 188 5.53 2.47 -0.92
CA LEU A 188 4.41 2.19 -1.81
C LEU A 188 4.14 3.35 -2.79
N VAL A 189 4.09 4.59 -2.27
CA VAL A 189 3.86 5.79 -3.09
C VAL A 189 5.00 6.02 -4.08
N GLN A 190 6.25 5.82 -3.68
CA GLN A 190 7.42 5.95 -4.57
C GLN A 190 7.37 4.94 -5.71
N TYR A 191 7.06 3.67 -5.43
CA TYR A 191 6.93 2.65 -6.46
C TYR A 191 5.77 2.93 -7.42
N LEU A 192 4.64 3.39 -6.90
CA LEU A 192 3.45 3.72 -7.71
C LEU A 192 3.58 5.02 -8.49
N ALA A 193 4.44 5.95 -8.08
CA ALA A 193 4.70 7.18 -8.83
C ALA A 193 5.22 6.88 -10.24
N GLY A 194 6.05 5.84 -10.40
CA GLY A 194 6.53 5.39 -11.71
C GLY A 194 5.48 4.66 -12.56
N ALA A 195 4.45 4.09 -11.92
CA ALA A 195 3.38 3.33 -12.57
C ALA A 195 2.09 4.15 -12.83
N GLY A 196 2.09 5.44 -12.48
CA GLY A 196 0.98 6.36 -12.72
C GLY A 196 -0.22 6.14 -11.79
N ALA A 197 -0.03 6.40 -10.49
CA ALA A 197 -1.15 6.43 -9.54
C ALA A 197 -2.20 7.48 -9.94
N THR A 198 -3.48 7.13 -9.89
CA THR A 198 -4.58 7.97 -10.38
C THR A 198 -5.09 8.93 -9.30
N GLY A 199 -5.08 8.52 -8.04
CA GLY A 199 -5.47 9.38 -6.93
C GLY A 199 -5.59 8.66 -5.59
N ALA A 200 -5.99 9.40 -4.57
CA ALA A 200 -6.18 8.91 -3.20
C ALA A 200 -7.58 9.20 -2.67
N VAL A 201 -8.14 8.24 -1.94
CA VAL A 201 -9.32 8.41 -1.08
C VAL A 201 -8.84 8.37 0.37
N LEU A 202 -9.15 9.41 1.15
CA LEU A 202 -8.77 9.46 2.56
C LEU A 202 -9.94 9.02 3.44
N VAL A 203 -9.68 8.14 4.40
CA VAL A 203 -10.64 7.66 5.38
C VAL A 203 -10.31 8.23 6.74
N THR A 204 -11.32 8.81 7.40
CA THR A 204 -11.19 9.35 8.75
C THR A 204 -12.46 9.10 9.58
N THR A 205 -12.47 9.55 10.82
CA THR A 205 -13.64 9.56 11.71
C THR A 205 -13.85 11.00 12.22
N PRO A 206 -15.05 11.37 12.70
CA PRO A 206 -15.29 12.75 13.14
C PRO A 206 -14.54 13.15 14.43
N GLN A 207 -13.83 12.21 15.05
CA GLN A 207 -13.03 12.43 16.25
C GLN A 207 -11.92 13.45 15.96
N GLU A 208 -11.76 14.46 16.81
CA GLU A 208 -10.85 15.58 16.56
C GLU A 208 -9.40 15.15 16.31
N VAL A 209 -8.92 14.14 17.04
CA VAL A 209 -7.58 13.58 16.84
C VAL A 209 -7.42 13.00 15.42
N ALA A 210 -8.44 12.32 14.89
CA ALA A 210 -8.41 11.78 13.53
C ALA A 210 -8.36 12.87 12.45
N LEU A 211 -9.00 14.02 12.73
CA LEU A 211 -9.02 15.17 11.83
C LEU A 211 -7.66 15.89 11.76
N LEU A 212 -6.84 15.82 12.81
CA LEU A 212 -5.48 16.35 12.76
C LEU A 212 -4.59 15.49 11.86
N ASP A 213 -4.72 14.17 11.94
CA ASP A 213 -3.89 13.27 11.14
C ASP A 213 -4.31 13.25 9.67
N VAL A 214 -5.61 13.33 9.36
CA VAL A 214 -6.06 13.43 7.95
C VAL A 214 -5.54 14.71 7.26
N ARG A 215 -5.36 15.81 8.00
CA ARG A 215 -4.76 17.04 7.44
C ARG A 215 -3.31 16.81 7.03
N LYS A 216 -2.54 16.04 7.82
CA LYS A 216 -1.15 15.68 7.46
C LYS A 216 -1.13 14.82 6.20
N GLU A 217 -2.04 13.85 6.08
CA GLU A 217 -2.18 13.01 4.89
C GLU A 217 -2.53 13.82 3.62
N ILE A 218 -3.40 14.82 3.73
CA ILE A 218 -3.70 15.72 2.61
C ILE A 218 -2.45 16.49 2.18
N GLN A 219 -1.66 16.99 3.14
CA GLN A 219 -0.40 17.68 2.82
C GLN A 219 0.63 16.73 2.21
N PHE A 220 0.68 15.49 2.68
CA PHE A 220 1.51 14.46 2.09
C PHE A 220 1.13 14.22 0.62
N CYS A 221 -0.15 13.98 0.32
CA CYS A 221 -0.65 13.79 -1.05
C CYS A 221 -0.25 14.95 -1.97
N ARG A 222 -0.37 16.20 -1.48
CA ARG A 222 0.05 17.39 -2.22
C ARG A 222 1.55 17.41 -2.52
N LYS A 223 2.38 17.05 -1.55
CA LYS A 223 3.85 17.02 -1.72
C LYS A 223 4.30 16.00 -2.75
N VAL A 224 3.63 14.86 -2.82
CA VAL A 224 3.95 13.79 -3.78
C VAL A 224 3.18 13.91 -5.10
N GLY A 225 2.38 14.95 -5.27
CA GLY A 225 1.60 15.17 -6.50
C GLY A 225 0.44 14.19 -6.71
N LEU A 226 -0.04 13.52 -5.65
CA LEU A 226 -1.14 12.56 -5.72
C LEU A 226 -2.49 13.28 -5.56
N PRO A 227 -3.38 13.26 -6.57
CA PRO A 227 -4.69 13.91 -6.47
C PRO A 227 -5.57 13.29 -5.39
N VAL A 228 -6.15 14.10 -4.52
CA VAL A 228 -7.15 13.64 -3.55
C VAL A 228 -8.51 13.60 -4.23
N LEU A 229 -9.05 12.40 -4.45
CA LEU A 229 -10.35 12.16 -5.09
C LEU A 229 -11.50 12.46 -4.13
N GLY A 230 -11.31 12.25 -2.84
CA GLY A 230 -12.33 12.49 -1.83
C GLY A 230 -11.90 12.11 -0.42
N VAL A 231 -12.73 12.50 0.55
CA VAL A 231 -12.58 12.15 1.96
C VAL A 231 -13.85 11.45 2.44
N VAL A 232 -13.69 10.29 3.07
CA VAL A 232 -14.75 9.50 3.69
C VAL A 232 -14.68 9.69 5.19
N GLU A 233 -15.72 10.28 5.77
CA GLU A 233 -15.91 10.35 7.22
C GLU A 233 -16.71 9.12 7.68
N ASN A 234 -15.99 8.10 8.13
CA ASN A 234 -16.57 6.85 8.62
C ASN A 234 -17.09 7.00 10.06
N MET A 235 -18.04 6.15 10.46
CA MET A 235 -18.60 6.10 11.82
C MET A 235 -19.18 7.44 12.32
N ALA A 236 -19.69 8.28 11.41
CA ALA A 236 -20.16 9.62 11.74
C ALA A 236 -21.52 9.66 12.44
N LEU A 237 -22.40 8.71 12.10
CA LEU A 237 -23.78 8.67 12.54
C LEU A 237 -24.14 7.25 12.98
N PHE A 238 -24.81 7.15 14.12
CA PHE A 238 -25.54 5.95 14.53
C PHE A 238 -27.03 6.16 14.31
N VAL A 239 -27.67 5.26 13.55
CA VAL A 239 -29.13 5.27 13.38
C VAL A 239 -29.72 4.20 14.29
N CYS A 240 -30.53 4.62 15.26
CA CYS A 240 -31.15 3.68 16.19
C CYS A 240 -32.05 2.68 15.42
N PRO A 241 -31.84 1.35 15.54
CA PRO A 241 -32.62 0.38 14.80
C PRO A 241 -34.11 0.39 15.20
N ASN A 242 -34.41 0.78 16.44
CA ASN A 242 -35.78 0.85 16.98
C ASN A 242 -36.54 2.09 16.50
N CYS A 243 -36.02 3.30 16.76
CA CYS A 243 -36.74 4.55 16.51
C CYS A 243 -36.28 5.32 15.26
N LYS A 244 -35.27 4.83 14.52
CA LYS A 244 -34.69 5.44 13.30
C LYS A 244 -34.12 6.86 13.48
N VAL A 245 -34.00 7.34 14.71
CA VAL A 245 -33.34 8.61 15.03
C VAL A 245 -31.83 8.48 14.82
N GLY A 246 -31.26 9.46 14.11
CA GLY A 246 -29.82 9.59 13.89
C GLY A 246 -29.13 10.34 15.04
N ILE A 247 -28.06 9.77 15.57
CA ILE A 247 -27.24 10.32 16.65
C ILE A 247 -25.82 10.48 16.13
N TYR A 248 -25.31 11.71 16.09
CA TYR A 248 -23.92 11.98 15.69
C TYR A 248 -22.95 11.51 16.77
N CYS A 249 -22.01 10.65 16.40
CA CYS A 249 -21.11 9.97 17.34
C CYS A 249 -20.16 10.92 18.09
N THR A 250 -20.01 12.16 17.63
CA THR A 250 -19.13 13.17 18.26
C THR A 250 -19.88 14.35 18.87
N GLY A 251 -21.20 14.25 19.02
CA GLY A 251 -22.01 15.31 19.64
C GLY A 251 -22.09 16.62 18.83
N ARG A 252 -21.54 16.66 17.60
CA ARG A 252 -21.67 17.83 16.72
C ARG A 252 -23.10 17.91 16.18
N LYS A 253 -23.82 18.99 16.53
CA LYS A 253 -24.96 19.46 15.73
C LYS A 253 -24.42 19.98 14.39
N ARG A 254 -25.07 19.63 13.28
CA ARG A 254 -24.78 20.18 11.94
C ARG A 254 -24.58 21.71 12.05
N ARG A 255 -23.44 22.22 11.56
CA ARG A 255 -23.29 23.64 11.22
C ARG A 255 -23.97 23.89 9.89
#